data_AF-A0A426Z7Z0-F1
#
_entry.id   AF-A0A426Z7Z0-F1
#
_cell.length_a   1.000
_cell.length_b   1.000
_cell.length_c   1.000
_cell.angle_alpha   90.00
_cell.angle_beta   90.00
_cell.angle_gamma   90.00
#
_symmetry.space_group_name_H-M   'P 1'
#
loop_
_entity.id
_entity.type
_entity.pdbx_description
1 polymer ?
#
loop_
_entity_poly.entity_id
_entity_poly.type
_entity_poly.pdbx_seq_one_letter_code
_entity_poly.pdbx_strand_id
1 'polypeptide(L)'
;MGTPKLGRIPSMRERVEDSLSAYRNVLVSLLSRYVSQGKGLLQPHHLIDAVATLGDDARTKLSEGPFSDVLKFAQEAIVLPPFVAVAVRPRPGVWEYVRVNVHELSVEQLSASEYLQIKEELVDER
;
A
#
# COMPACT_ATOMS: atom_id res chain seq x y z
N MET A 1 -19.04 -23.63 26.29
CA MET A 1 -18.49 -22.32 25.87
C MET A 1 -17.56 -22.56 24.71
N GLY A 2 -17.89 -22.05 23.52
CA GLY A 2 -17.05 -22.23 22.33
C GLY A 2 -15.72 -21.51 22.53
N THR A 3 -14.61 -22.22 22.32
CA THR A 3 -13.28 -21.60 22.27
C THR A 3 -13.29 -20.53 21.19
N PRO A 4 -12.82 -19.29 21.46
CA PRO A 4 -12.65 -18.32 20.40
C PRO A 4 -11.61 -18.89 19.44
N LYS A 5 -12.06 -19.28 18.24
CA LYS A 5 -11.14 -19.63 17.16
C LYS A 5 -10.38 -18.35 16.84
N LEU A 6 -9.10 -18.31 17.18
CA LEU A 6 -8.18 -17.28 16.71
C LEU A 6 -8.19 -17.38 15.18
N GLY A 7 -9.05 -16.58 14.53
CA GLY A 7 -9.02 -16.43 13.09
C GLY A 7 -7.65 -15.89 12.70
N ARG A 8 -7.02 -16.51 11.69
CA ARG A 8 -5.79 -15.98 11.10
C ARG A 8 -6.04 -14.52 10.73
N ILE A 9 -5.24 -13.61 11.30
CA ILE A 9 -5.27 -12.21 10.89
C ILE A 9 -4.67 -12.18 9.48
N PRO A 10 -5.40 -11.73 8.45
CA PRO A 10 -4.86 -11.66 7.10
C PRO A 10 -3.72 -10.66 7.08
N SER A 11 -2.61 -11.06 6.46
CA SER A 11 -1.42 -10.25 6.23
C SER A 11 -1.74 -9.00 5.39
N MET A 12 -0.89 -7.97 5.46
CA MET A 12 -1.10 -6.78 4.61
C MET A 12 -1.11 -7.14 3.13
N ARG A 13 -0.28 -8.10 2.69
CA ARG A 13 -0.28 -8.60 1.32
C ARG A 13 -1.66 -9.12 0.90
N GLU A 14 -2.23 -10.05 1.67
CA GLU A 14 -3.55 -10.63 1.37
C GLU A 14 -4.63 -9.54 1.29
N ARG A 15 -4.59 -8.56 2.19
CA ARG A 15 -5.55 -7.43 2.17
C ARG A 15 -5.40 -6.56 0.92
N VAL A 16 -4.17 -6.31 0.48
CA VAL A 16 -3.92 -5.54 -0.76
C VAL A 16 -4.36 -6.35 -1.98
N GLU A 17 -4.08 -7.66 -2.03
CA GLU A 17 -4.53 -8.55 -3.12
C GLU A 17 -6.06 -8.63 -3.21
N ASP A 18 -6.74 -8.80 -2.06
CA ASP A 18 -8.20 -8.80 -1.98
C ASP A 18 -8.79 -7.45 -2.46
N SER A 19 -8.14 -6.35 -2.06
CA SER A 19 -8.56 -5.01 -2.48
C SER A 19 -8.36 -4.78 -3.97
N LEU A 20 -7.24 -5.24 -4.54
CA LEU A 20 -6.98 -5.18 -5.99
C LEU A 20 -7.99 -5.99 -6.78
N SER A 21 -8.42 -7.13 -6.25
CA SER A 21 -9.45 -7.96 -6.85
C SER A 21 -10.84 -7.29 -6.81
N ALA A 22 -11.19 -6.68 -5.68
CA ALA A 22 -12.50 -6.04 -5.49
C ALA A 22 -12.62 -4.65 -6.17
N TYR A 23 -11.55 -3.85 -6.14
CA TYR A 23 -11.57 -2.43 -6.53
C TYR A 23 -10.44 -2.06 -7.51
N ARG A 24 -10.15 -2.97 -8.45
CA ARG A 24 -9.05 -2.86 -9.42
C ARG A 24 -8.88 -1.46 -10.02
N ASN A 25 -9.94 -0.92 -10.62
CA ASN A 25 -9.87 0.36 -11.35
C ASN A 25 -9.55 1.55 -10.43
N VAL A 26 -10.08 1.53 -9.21
CA VAL A 26 -9.83 2.59 -8.22
C VAL A 26 -8.38 2.54 -7.74
N LEU A 27 -7.88 1.35 -7.43
CA LEU A 27 -6.49 1.16 -6.99
C LEU A 27 -5.49 1.45 -8.11
N VAL A 28 -5.75 1.01 -9.34
CA VAL A 28 -4.94 1.37 -10.51
C VAL A 28 -4.87 2.87 -10.66
N SER A 29 -6.00 3.58 -10.56
CA SER A 29 -6.05 5.04 -10.70
C SER A 29 -5.24 5.74 -9.60
N LEU A 30 -5.36 5.26 -8.35
CA LEU A 30 -4.62 5.80 -7.20
C LEU A 30 -3.11 5.55 -7.34
N LEU A 31 -2.71 4.30 -7.63
CA LEU A 31 -1.31 3.91 -7.76
C LEU A 31 -0.65 4.56 -8.98
N SER A 32 -1.35 4.66 -10.10
CA SER A 32 -0.87 5.38 -11.29
C SER A 32 -0.64 6.85 -10.98
N ARG A 33 -1.45 7.45 -10.11
CA ARG A 33 -1.26 8.82 -9.66
C ARG A 33 0.02 8.98 -8.83
N TYR A 34 0.32 8.05 -7.93
CA TYR A 34 1.60 8.05 -7.21
C TYR A 34 2.78 7.91 -8.17
N VAL A 35 2.70 6.97 -9.12
CA VAL A 35 3.73 6.77 -10.14
C VAL A 35 3.90 8.01 -11.03
N SER A 36 2.82 8.72 -11.36
CA SER A 36 2.87 9.94 -12.19
C SER A 36 3.56 11.12 -11.52
N GLN A 37 3.66 11.13 -10.18
CA GLN A 37 4.42 12.14 -9.43
C GLN A 37 5.93 11.92 -9.54
N GLY A 38 6.35 10.78 -10.10
CA GLY A 38 7.75 10.43 -10.34
C GLY A 38 8.38 9.63 -9.20
N LYS A 39 9.68 9.39 -9.34
CA LYS A 39 10.52 8.72 -8.35
C LYS A 39 10.54 9.57 -7.07
N GLY A 40 10.15 9.02 -5.92
CA GLY A 40 10.14 9.78 -4.67
C GLY A 40 9.64 9.03 -3.43
N LEU A 41 9.83 9.66 -2.28
CA LEU A 41 9.27 9.22 -0.99
C LEU A 41 7.97 9.97 -0.71
N LEU A 42 6.90 9.22 -0.50
CA LEU A 42 5.59 9.72 -0.12
C LEU A 42 5.37 9.56 1.38
N GLN A 43 5.06 10.67 2.04
CA GLN A 43 4.66 10.70 3.44
C GLN A 43 3.16 10.39 3.58
N PRO A 44 2.66 10.06 4.78
CA PRO A 44 1.27 9.67 4.97
C PRO A 44 0.26 10.71 4.47
N HIS A 45 0.55 12.00 4.61
CA HIS A 45 -0.32 13.05 4.10
C HIS A 45 -0.41 13.05 2.57
N HIS A 46 0.68 12.78 1.85
CA HIS A 46 0.64 12.63 0.38
C HIS A 46 -0.27 11.47 -0.05
N LEU A 47 -0.31 10.38 0.72
CA LEU A 47 -1.19 9.24 0.46
C LEU A 47 -2.66 9.63 0.65
N ILE A 48 -2.97 10.37 1.72
CA ILE A 48 -4.32 10.85 2.01
C ILE A 48 -4.77 11.87 0.95
N ASP A 49 -3.89 12.78 0.55
CA ASP A 49 -4.18 13.80 -0.46
C ASP A 49 -4.53 13.17 -1.81
N ALA A 50 -3.80 12.14 -2.22
CA ALA A 50 -4.11 11.42 -3.45
C ALA A 50 -5.48 10.74 -3.40
N VAL A 51 -5.86 10.16 -2.26
CA VAL A 51 -7.20 9.59 -2.06
C VAL A 51 -8.26 10.67 -2.08
N ALA A 52 -7.98 11.85 -1.50
CA ALA A 52 -8.91 12.98 -1.52
C ALA A 52 -9.21 13.48 -2.94
N THR A 53 -8.30 13.28 -3.90
CA THR A 53 -8.54 13.62 -5.32
C THR A 53 -9.44 12.65 -6.07
N LEU A 54 -9.79 11.51 -5.48
CA LEU A 54 -10.71 10.55 -6.06
C LEU A 54 -12.16 11.03 -5.90
N GLY A 55 -13.06 10.57 -6.79
CA GLY A 55 -14.49 10.81 -6.67
C GLY A 55 -15.10 10.17 -5.41
N ASP A 56 -16.23 10.70 -4.94
CA ASP A 56 -16.89 10.27 -3.70
C ASP A 56 -17.11 8.76 -3.61
N ASP A 57 -17.61 8.14 -4.68
CA ASP A 57 -17.85 6.70 -4.73
C ASP A 57 -16.57 5.87 -4.55
N ALA A 58 -15.44 6.35 -5.07
CA ALA A 58 -14.15 5.69 -4.96
C ALA A 58 -13.57 5.85 -3.55
N ARG A 59 -13.73 7.03 -2.94
CA ARG A 59 -13.32 7.29 -1.55
C ARG A 59 -14.07 6.38 -0.59
N THR A 60 -15.39 6.31 -0.69
CA THR A 60 -16.23 5.44 0.15
C THR A 60 -15.81 3.98 0.03
N LYS A 61 -15.60 3.47 -1.20
CA LYS A 61 -15.14 2.08 -1.42
C LYS A 61 -13.78 1.78 -0.81
N LEU A 62 -12.85 2.73 -0.87
CA LEU A 62 -11.52 2.57 -0.26
C LEU A 62 -11.58 2.68 1.27
N SER A 63 -12.46 3.53 1.82
CA SER A 63 -12.65 3.70 3.26
C SER A 63 -13.36 2.53 3.92
N GLU A 64 -14.29 1.87 3.23
CA GLU A 64 -15.01 0.70 3.74
C GLU A 64 -14.32 -0.64 3.43
N GLY A 65 -13.35 -0.63 2.51
CA GLY A 65 -12.64 -1.82 2.06
C GLY A 65 -11.42 -2.22 2.90
N PRO A 66 -10.84 -3.41 2.65
CA PRO A 66 -9.64 -3.90 3.35
C PRO A 66 -8.38 -3.04 3.10
N PHE A 67 -8.39 -2.21 2.05
CA PHE A 67 -7.32 -1.26 1.75
C PHE A 67 -7.30 -0.05 2.69
N SER A 68 -8.42 0.23 3.37
CA SER A 68 -8.51 1.35 4.34
C SER A 68 -7.46 1.24 5.43
N ASP A 69 -7.27 0.04 5.98
CA ASP A 69 -6.26 -0.24 6.99
C ASP A 69 -4.85 0.00 6.46
N VAL A 70 -4.57 -0.39 5.21
CA VAL A 70 -3.26 -0.18 4.58
C VAL A 70 -2.97 1.31 4.49
N LEU A 71 -3.91 2.11 4.00
CA LEU A 71 -3.75 3.57 3.92
C LEU A 71 -3.65 4.24 5.29
N LYS A 72 -4.45 3.79 6.25
CA LYS A 72 -4.50 4.35 7.61
C LYS A 72 -3.23 4.05 8.41
N PHE A 73 -2.65 2.88 8.22
CA PHE A 73 -1.46 2.44 8.94
C PHE A 73 -0.16 2.63 8.14
N ALA A 74 -0.23 3.05 6.88
CA ALA A 74 0.93 3.40 6.07
C ALA A 74 1.72 4.53 6.74
N GLN A 75 3.02 4.29 6.95
CA GLN A 75 3.95 5.25 7.51
C GLN A 75 4.70 6.01 6.42
N GLU A 76 4.98 5.34 5.31
CA GLU A 76 5.61 5.91 4.14
C GLU A 76 5.37 4.99 2.94
N ALA A 77 5.44 5.56 1.75
CA ALA A 77 5.52 4.80 0.52
C ALA A 77 6.67 5.31 -0.35
N ILE A 78 7.37 4.42 -1.01
CA ILE A 78 8.44 4.72 -1.95
C ILE A 78 7.91 4.42 -3.34
N VAL A 79 8.06 5.39 -4.24
CA VAL A 79 7.70 5.26 -5.64
C VAL A 79 8.99 5.07 -6.44
N LEU A 80 9.15 3.89 -7.02
CA LEU A 80 10.17 3.56 -8.01
C LEU A 80 9.44 3.03 -9.24
N PRO A 81 9.06 3.87 -10.22
CA PRO A 81 8.23 3.45 -11.35
C PRO A 81 8.78 2.18 -12.02
N PRO A 82 7.96 1.11 -12.22
CA PRO A 82 6.51 1.04 -12.03
C PRO A 82 6.04 0.50 -10.65
N PHE A 83 6.93 0.41 -9.68
CA PHE A 83 6.68 -0.14 -8.35
C PHE A 83 6.32 0.93 -7.33
N VAL A 84 5.41 0.58 -6.43
CA VAL A 84 5.10 1.34 -5.22
C VAL A 84 5.31 0.43 -4.02
N ALA A 85 6.30 0.73 -3.19
CA ALA A 85 6.59 0.00 -1.97
C ALA A 85 6.02 0.76 -0.76
N VAL A 86 5.21 0.11 0.07
CA VAL A 86 4.53 0.72 1.21
C VAL A 86 5.02 0.08 2.50
N ALA A 87 5.42 0.91 3.46
CA ALA A 87 5.70 0.47 4.82
C ALA A 87 4.46 0.72 5.69
N VAL A 88 3.90 -0.35 6.24
CA VAL A 88 2.69 -0.33 7.05
C VAL A 88 3.03 -0.69 8.49
N ARG A 89 2.45 0.05 9.44
CA ARG A 89 2.64 -0.19 10.87
C ARG A 89 1.29 -0.38 11.57
N PRO A 90 0.70 -1.59 11.50
CA PRO A 90 -0.62 -1.85 12.08
C PRO A 90 -0.65 -1.71 13.61
N ARG A 91 0.48 -1.99 14.28
CA ARG A 91 0.64 -1.91 15.73
C ARG A 91 2.03 -1.39 16.12
N PRO A 92 2.18 -0.80 17.32
CA PRO A 92 3.51 -0.46 17.83
C PRO A 92 4.43 -1.68 17.85
N GLY A 93 5.59 -1.57 17.18
CA GLY A 93 6.58 -2.65 17.09
C GLY A 93 6.34 -3.69 15.99
N VAL A 94 5.22 -3.61 15.27
CA VAL A 94 4.91 -4.52 14.15
C VAL A 94 4.96 -3.74 12.84
N TRP A 95 5.83 -4.19 11.93
CA TRP A 95 6.01 -3.62 10.61
C TRP A 95 5.77 -4.67 9.53
N GLU A 96 5.06 -4.26 8.48
CA GLU A 96 4.85 -5.05 7.28
C GLU A 96 5.20 -4.19 6.07
N TYR A 97 5.92 -4.78 5.12
CA TYR A 97 6.37 -4.10 3.91
C TYR A 97 5.77 -4.80 2.72
N VAL A 98 5.18 -4.03 1.81
CA VAL A 98 4.48 -4.55 0.65
C VAL A 98 4.91 -3.78 -0.59
N ARG A 99 5.21 -4.47 -1.68
CA ARG A 99 5.47 -3.89 -3.00
C ARG A 99 4.30 -4.18 -3.91
N VAL A 100 3.86 -3.18 -4.65
CA VAL A 100 2.82 -3.32 -5.67
C VAL A 100 3.41 -2.92 -7.02
N ASN A 101 3.29 -3.80 -8.02
CA ASN A 101 3.56 -3.45 -9.41
C ASN A 101 2.30 -2.84 -10.02
N VAL A 102 2.36 -1.60 -10.49
CA VAL A 102 1.16 -0.90 -10.98
C VAL A 102 0.70 -1.42 -12.35
N HIS A 103 1.60 -1.98 -13.17
CA HIS A 103 1.24 -2.53 -14.48
C HIS A 103 0.61 -3.91 -14.37
N GLU A 104 1.26 -4.81 -13.64
CA GLU A 104 0.81 -6.20 -13.49
C GLU A 104 -0.24 -6.38 -12.38
N LEU A 105 -0.35 -5.39 -11.47
CA LEU A 105 -1.15 -5.46 -10.25
C LEU A 105 -0.80 -6.67 -9.38
N SER A 106 0.47 -7.08 -9.42
CA SER A 106 1.04 -8.06 -8.52
C SER A 106 1.44 -7.40 -7.21
N VAL A 107 1.22 -8.13 -6.12
CA VAL A 107 1.54 -7.71 -4.76
C VAL A 107 2.55 -8.69 -4.19
N GLU A 108 3.64 -8.15 -3.68
CA GLU A 108 4.70 -8.92 -3.06
C GLU A 108 4.93 -8.43 -1.65
N GLN A 109 5.11 -9.37 -0.72
CA GLN A 109 5.53 -9.05 0.63
C GLN A 109 7.04 -8.91 0.64
N LEU A 110 7.54 -7.84 1.25
CA LEU A 110 8.95 -7.58 1.41
C LEU A 110 9.39 -7.83 2.86
N SER A 111 10.63 -8.23 3.02
CA SER A 111 11.38 -8.12 4.26
C SER A 111 11.82 -6.68 4.51
N ALA A 112 12.24 -6.40 5.76
CA ALA A 112 12.78 -5.09 6.11
C ALA A 112 14.01 -4.73 5.27
N SER A 113 14.91 -5.69 5.01
CA SER A 113 16.11 -5.46 4.22
C SER A 113 15.81 -5.12 2.76
N GLU A 114 14.87 -5.82 2.13
CA GLU A 114 14.45 -5.53 0.75
C GLU A 114 13.79 -4.14 0.63
N TYR A 115 13.00 -3.75 1.63
CA TYR A 115 12.42 -2.41 1.67
C TYR A 115 13.49 -1.32 1.82
N LEU A 116 14.49 -1.54 2.68
CA LEU A 116 15.59 -0.59 2.85
C LEU A 116 16.45 -0.48 1.60
N GLN A 117 16.72 -1.58 0.90
CA GLN A 117 17.44 -1.54 -0.37
C GLN A 117 16.70 -0.68 -1.42
N ILE A 118 15.37 -0.82 -1.52
CA ILE A 118 14.54 0.04 -2.37
C ILE A 118 14.67 1.53 -1.98
N LYS A 119 14.80 1.80 -0.67
CA LYS A 119 14.98 3.17 -0.16
C LYS A 119 16.36 3.74 -0.49
N GLU A 120 17.39 2.90 -0.48
CA GLU A 120 18.74 3.25 -0.91
C GLU A 120 18.79 3.54 -2.42
N GLU A 121 18.18 2.68 -3.23
CA GLU A 121 18.00 2.88 -4.69
C GLU A 121 17.25 4.18 -5.03
N LEU A 122 16.44 4.71 -4.10
CA LEU A 122 15.80 6.00 -4.30
C LEU A 122 16.83 7.14 -4.38
N VAL A 123 17.87 7.07 -3.56
CA VAL A 123 18.93 8.08 -3.44
C VAL A 123 20.05 7.84 -4.45
N ASP A 124 20.42 6.58 -4.64
CA ASP A 124 21.44 6.20 -5.61
C ASP A 124 20.90 6.36 -7.03
N GLU A 125 21.27 7.47 -7.68
CA GLU A 125 21.01 7.75 -9.09
C GLU A 125 21.92 6.88 -9.97
N ARG A 126 21.63 5.59 -10.08
CA ARG A 126 22.23 4.75 -11.12
C ARG A 126 21.47 4.80 -12.43
#